data_AF-A0A1A0KQI3-F1
#
_entry.id   AF-A0A1A0KQI3-F1
#
_cell.length_a   1.000
_cell.length_b   1.000
_cell.length_c   1.000
_cell.angle_alpha   90.00
_cell.angle_beta   90.00
_cell.angle_gamma   90.00
#
_symmetry.space_group_name_H-M   'P 1'
#
loop_
_entity.id
_entity.type
_entity.pdbx_description
1 polymer ?
#
loop_
_entity_poly.entity_id
_entity_poly.type
_entity_poly.pdbx_seq_one_letter_code
_entity_poly.pdbx_strand_id
1 'polypeptide(L)'
;MSIRRTHTDNPQHPAAIAGFAIFLVGFGAAPLALTALAFGHGSAALVAAIVAVIGMAIGIGIVSVMTRRLHHSALLPDASPKEEQHYLEVYRHQAA
;
A
#
# COMPACT_ATOMS: atom_id res chain seq x y z
N MET A 1 -22.00 -12.96 29.31
CA MET A 1 -20.61 -12.63 28.93
C MET A 1 -20.64 -12.32 27.44
N SER A 2 -20.61 -11.04 27.06
CA SER A 2 -20.70 -10.62 25.66
C SER A 2 -19.38 -10.96 24.96
N ILE A 3 -19.40 -11.93 24.04
CA ILE A 3 -18.27 -12.20 23.15
C ILE A 3 -18.20 -11.01 22.19
N ARG A 4 -17.49 -9.97 22.61
CA ARG A 4 -17.06 -8.90 21.71
C ARG A 4 -16.07 -9.58 20.77
N ARG A 5 -16.54 -9.99 19.57
CA ARG A 5 -15.65 -10.37 18.48
C ARG A 5 -14.83 -9.12 18.17
N THR A 6 -13.65 -9.00 18.77
CA THR A 6 -12.59 -8.17 18.24
C THR A 6 -12.20 -8.84 16.93
N HIS A 7 -12.94 -8.48 15.88
CA HIS A 7 -12.45 -8.60 14.52
C HIS A 7 -11.11 -7.87 14.55
N THR A 8 -10.01 -8.63 14.56
CA THR A 8 -8.66 -8.07 14.51
C THR A 8 -8.66 -7.06 13.38
N ASP A 9 -8.53 -5.80 13.78
CA ASP A 9 -8.59 -4.65 12.92
C ASP A 9 -7.69 -4.90 11.73
N ASN A 10 -8.27 -4.79 10.53
CA ASN A 10 -7.62 -5.05 9.26
C ASN A 10 -6.15 -4.57 9.28
N PRO A 11 -5.13 -5.46 9.21
CA PRO A 11 -3.72 -5.06 9.30
C PRO A 11 -3.28 -4.20 8.10
N GLN A 12 -4.13 -4.10 7.09
CA GLN A 12 -3.94 -3.22 5.95
C GLN A 12 -4.45 -1.82 6.29
N HIS A 13 -3.51 -0.89 6.46
CA HIS A 13 -3.87 0.49 6.73
C HIS A 13 -4.46 1.13 5.46
N PRO A 14 -5.66 1.74 5.51
CA PRO A 14 -6.31 2.34 4.34
C PRO A 14 -5.43 3.36 3.61
N ALA A 15 -4.61 4.10 4.35
CA ALA A 15 -3.64 5.04 3.80
C ALA A 15 -2.50 4.35 3.03
N ALA A 16 -2.06 3.16 3.44
CA ALA A 16 -1.05 2.39 2.71
C ALA A 16 -1.62 1.86 1.39
N ILE A 17 -2.87 1.38 1.39
CA ILE A 17 -3.58 0.98 0.17
C ILE A 17 -3.72 2.18 -0.78
N ALA A 18 -4.14 3.34 -0.27
CA ALA A 18 -4.24 4.56 -1.07
C ALA A 18 -2.87 4.98 -1.64
N GLY A 19 -1.82 4.93 -0.82
CA GLY A 19 -0.45 5.20 -1.26
C GLY A 19 0.02 4.26 -2.37
N PHE A 20 -0.29 2.97 -2.25
CA PHE A 20 0.02 1.99 -3.28
C PHE A 20 -0.78 2.22 -4.57
N ALA A 21 -2.06 2.56 -4.48
CA ALA A 21 -2.87 2.91 -5.64
C ALA A 21 -2.33 4.16 -6.37
N ILE A 22 -1.92 5.18 -5.62
CA ILE A 22 -1.28 6.39 -6.18
C ILE A 22 0.03 6.03 -6.89
N PHE A 23 0.84 5.14 -6.29
CA PHE A 23 2.04 4.63 -6.93
C PHE A 23 1.74 3.93 -8.25
N LEU A 24 0.71 3.08 -8.31
CA LEU A 24 0.31 2.38 -9.55
C LEU A 24 -0.13 3.35 -10.65
N VAL A 25 -0.85 4.42 -10.29
CA VAL A 25 -1.22 5.48 -11.24
C VAL A 25 0.04 6.16 -11.80
N GLY A 26 1.00 6.50 -10.95
CA GLY A 26 2.28 7.08 -11.39
C GLY A 26 3.06 6.12 -12.29
N PHE A 27 3.17 4.85 -11.89
CA PHE A 27 3.84 3.82 -12.68
C PHE A 27 3.17 3.62 -14.04
N GLY A 28 1.84 3.60 -14.11
CA GLY A 28 1.09 3.48 -15.37
C GLY A 28 1.20 4.72 -16.26
N ALA A 29 1.42 5.91 -15.69
CA ALA A 29 1.63 7.14 -16.44
C ALA A 29 3.02 7.21 -17.11
N ALA A 30 4.02 6.52 -16.56
CA ALA A 30 5.38 6.52 -17.12
C ALA A 30 5.46 6.03 -18.58
N PRO A 31 4.92 4.85 -18.97
CA PRO A 31 4.93 4.42 -20.37
C PRO A 31 4.08 5.32 -21.27
N LEU A 32 3.02 5.94 -20.75
CA LEU A 32 2.23 6.92 -21.50
C LEU A 32 3.05 8.16 -21.83
N ALA A 33 3.88 8.64 -20.90
CA ALA A 33 4.80 9.76 -21.14
C ALA A 33 5.81 9.44 -22.25
N LEU A 34 6.43 8.25 -22.19
CA LEU A 34 7.38 7.79 -23.20
C LEU A 34 6.72 7.64 -24.57
N THR A 35 5.52 7.07 -24.60
CA THR A 35 4.74 6.87 -25.84
C THR A 35 4.36 8.21 -26.45
N ALA A 36 3.77 9.11 -25.66
CA ALA A 36 3.40 10.45 -26.13
C ALA A 36 4.61 11.22 -26.66
N LEU A 37 5.77 11.10 -25.99
CA LEU A 37 7.01 11.72 -26.45
C LEU A 37 7.48 11.14 -27.78
N ALA A 38 7.45 9.80 -27.93
CA ALA A 38 7.85 9.10 -29.15
C ALA A 38 6.99 9.49 -30.36
N PHE A 39 5.70 9.78 -30.15
CA PHE A 39 4.78 10.24 -31.21
C PHE A 39 4.73 11.78 -31.36
N GLY A 40 5.65 12.53 -30.75
CA GLY A 40 5.74 13.99 -30.91
C GLY A 40 4.70 14.80 -30.15
N HIS A 41 3.92 14.18 -29.25
CA HIS A 41 2.91 14.85 -28.44
C HIS A 41 3.53 15.43 -27.16
N GLY A 42 4.35 16.47 -27.31
CA GLY A 42 5.17 17.02 -26.21
C GLY A 42 4.39 17.48 -24.97
N SER A 43 3.22 18.11 -25.14
CA SER A 43 2.37 18.55 -24.03
C SER A 43 1.78 17.37 -23.25
N ALA A 44 1.26 16.36 -23.95
CA ALA A 44 0.74 15.13 -23.33
C ALA A 44 1.86 14.34 -22.63
N ALA A 45 3.05 14.29 -23.24
CA ALA A 45 4.23 13.67 -22.65
C ALA A 45 4.64 14.35 -21.34
N LEU A 46 4.66 15.69 -21.31
CA LEU A 46 5.00 16.45 -20.11
C LEU A 46 3.99 16.20 -18.99
N VAL A 47 2.69 16.25 -19.28
CA VAL A 47 1.64 16.01 -18.28
C VAL A 47 1.76 14.58 -17.72
N ALA A 48 1.89 13.58 -18.59
CA ALA A 48 2.05 12.19 -18.17
C ALA A 48 3.33 11.98 -17.35
N ALA A 49 4.43 12.63 -17.71
CA ALA A 49 5.69 12.56 -16.95
C ALA A 49 5.54 13.16 -15.54
N ILE A 50 4.87 14.31 -15.41
CA ILE A 50 4.60 14.94 -14.12
C ILE A 50 3.75 14.01 -13.24
N VAL A 51 2.67 13.43 -13.80
CA VAL A 51 1.82 12.46 -13.10
C VAL A 51 2.63 11.24 -12.68
N ALA A 52 3.51 10.74 -13.54
CA ALA A 52 4.36 9.59 -13.23
C ALA A 52 5.28 9.86 -12.04
N VAL A 53 6.03 10.96 -12.09
CA VAL A 53 6.99 11.33 -11.04
C VAL A 53 6.29 11.61 -9.71
N ILE A 54 5.25 12.45 -9.74
CA ILE A 54 4.51 12.83 -8.52
C ILE A 54 3.80 11.61 -7.92
N GLY A 55 3.10 10.83 -8.74
CA GLY A 55 2.38 9.63 -8.28
C GLY A 55 3.33 8.60 -7.66
N MET A 56 4.46 8.32 -8.31
CA MET A 56 5.45 7.41 -7.75
C MET A 56 6.06 7.94 -6.45
N ALA A 57 6.50 9.20 -6.41
CA ALA A 57 7.15 9.78 -5.23
C ALA A 57 6.21 9.83 -4.02
N ILE A 58 4.96 10.26 -4.21
CA ILE A 58 3.96 10.31 -3.14
C ILE A 58 3.62 8.91 -2.66
N GLY A 59 3.35 7.97 -3.57
CA GLY A 59 2.98 6.61 -3.20
C GLY A 59 4.09 5.88 -2.42
N ILE A 60 5.33 5.98 -2.89
CA ILE A 60 6.51 5.46 -2.17
C ILE A 60 6.64 6.12 -0.80
N GLY A 61 6.47 7.44 -0.72
CA GLY A 61 6.55 8.20 0.52
C GLY A 61 5.54 7.74 1.56
N ILE A 62 4.27 7.60 1.17
CA ILE A 62 3.19 7.14 2.06
C ILE A 62 3.51 5.74 2.59
N VAL A 63 3.79 4.77 1.72
CA VAL A 63 4.07 3.38 2.11
C VAL A 63 5.31 3.31 3.00
N SER A 64 6.36 4.07 2.68
CA SER A 64 7.61 4.10 3.46
C SER A 64 7.40 4.68 4.86
N VAL A 65 6.68 5.81 4.97
CA VAL A 65 6.39 6.41 6.28
C VAL A 65 5.51 5.50 7.11
N MET A 66 4.49 4.88 6.52
CA MET A 66 3.62 3.95 7.24
C MET A 66 4.40 2.73 7.74
N THR A 67 5.19 2.10 6.88
CA THR A 67 6.01 0.93 7.26
C THR A 67 6.98 1.27 8.39
N ARG A 68 7.60 2.46 8.38
CA ARG A 68 8.48 2.91 9.47
C ARG A 68 7.74 3.19 10.77
N ARG A 69 6.50 3.70 10.72
CA ARG A 69 5.70 4.05 11.91
C ARG A 69 5.04 2.83 12.54
N LEU A 70 4.68 1.84 11.74
CA LEU A 70 3.95 0.66 12.17
C LEU A 70 4.88 -0.47 12.65
N HIS A 71 6.18 -0.38 12.36
CA HIS A 71 7.18 -1.43 12.65
C HIS A 71 6.91 -2.80 12.00
N HIS A 72 5.77 -2.97 11.33
CA HIS A 72 5.43 -4.06 10.43
C HIS A 72 5.10 -3.51 9.02
N SER A 73 4.98 -4.40 8.05
CA SER A 73 4.57 -4.01 6.70
C SER A 73 3.17 -3.40 6.74
N ALA A 74 3.00 -2.22 6.13
CA ALA A 74 1.70 -1.54 6.09
C ALA A 74 0.74 -2.14 5.04
N LEU A 75 1.29 -2.96 4.13
CA LEU A 75 0.57 -3.58 3.00
C LEU A 75 0.45 -5.10 3.15
N LEU A 76 1.39 -5.74 3.85
CA LEU A 76 1.42 -7.18 4.04
C LEU A 76 1.11 -7.52 5.49
N PRO A 77 0.39 -8.62 5.76
CA PRO A 77 0.25 -9.15 7.11
C PRO A 77 1.63 -9.38 7.72
N ASP A 78 1.80 -9.04 8.99
CA ASP A 78 3.01 -9.40 9.73
C ASP A 78 2.98 -10.91 10.00
N ALA A 79 3.92 -11.63 9.40
CA ALA A 79 4.09 -13.08 9.54
C ALA A 79 5.16 -13.42 10.59
N SER A 80 5.41 -12.54 11.56
CA SER A 80 6.39 -12.82 12.60
C SER A 80 5.93 -13.95 13.54
N PRO A 81 6.87 -14.78 14.06
CA PRO A 81 6.54 -15.85 15.00
C PRO A 81 5.86 -15.37 16.29
N LYS A 82 6.07 -14.10 16.68
CA LYS A 82 5.42 -13.49 17.84
C LYS A 82 3.94 -13.23 17.58
N GLU A 83 3.61 -12.75 16.38
CA GLU A 83 2.23 -12.49 16.00
C GLU A 83 1.47 -13.79 15.79
N GLU A 84 2.11 -14.82 15.23
CA GLU A 84 1.57 -16.16 15.13
C GLU A 84 1.23 -16.76 16.52
N GLN A 85 2.12 -16.64 17.50
CA GLN A 85 1.85 -17.09 18.87
C GLN A 85 0.66 -16.34 19.50
N HIS A 86 0.56 -15.02 19.29
CA HIS A 86 -0.57 -14.22 19.76
C HIS A 86 -1.89 -14.63 19.08
N TYR A 87 -1.87 -14.83 17.76
CA TYR A 87 -3.01 -15.32 17.00
C TYR A 87 -3.48 -16.68 17.52
N LEU A 88 -2.56 -17.61 17.75
CA LEU A 88 -2.87 -18.92 18.30
C LEU A 88 -3.44 -18.81 19.71
N GLU A 89 -2.90 -17.96 20.59
CA GLU A 89 -3.45 -17.76 21.95
C GLU A 89 -4.90 -17.24 21.93
N VAL A 90 -5.21 -16.28 21.05
CA VAL A 90 -6.54 -15.65 20.97
C VAL A 90 -7.58 -16.56 20.31
N TYR A 91 -7.20 -17.31 19.26
CA TYR A 91 -8.15 -18.06 18.43
C TYR A 91 -8.15 -19.57 18.65
N ARG A 92 -7.15 -20.15 19.33
CA ARG A 92 -7.10 -21.59 19.66
C ARG A 92 -8.31 -22.07 20.45
N HIS A 93 -8.94 -21.19 21.24
CA HIS A 93 -10.13 -21.50 22.03
C HIS A 93 -11.45 -21.28 21.29
N GLN A 94 -11.45 -20.77 20.05
CA GLN A 94 -12.66 -20.59 19.24
C GLN A 94 -12.88 -21.74 18.24
N ALA A 95 -11.91 -22.65 18.08
CA ALA A 95 -11.97 -23.78 17.16
C ALA A 95 -12.27 -25.13 17.83
N ALA A 96 -12.53 -25.14 19.15
CA ALA A 96 -12.93 -26.31 19.93
C ALA A 96 -14.39 -26.15 20.39
#